data_AF-A0ABD7GPL5-F1
#
_entry.id   AF-A0ABD7GPL5-F1
#
_cell.length_a   1.000
_cell.length_b   1.000
_cell.length_c   1.000
_cell.angle_alpha   90.00
_cell.angle_beta   90.00
_cell.angle_gamma   90.00
#
_symmetry.space_group_name_H-M   'P 1'
#
loop_
_entity.id
_entity.type
_entity.pdbx_description
1 polymer ?
#
loop_
_entity_poly.entity_id
_entity_poly.type
_entity_poly.pdbx_seq_one_letter_code
_entity_poly.pdbx_strand_id
1 'polypeptide(L)'
;IYGFLLSYIYTGDETMIALSKRLANYFLNRLPEDYVCHWDLALVGTDALRDSSSAAIAVCGLLELVKHLPVTDPDRERYLE
;
A
#
# COMPACT_ATOMS: atom_id res chain seq x y z
N ILE A 1 -0.78 -5.76 -0.95
CA ILE A 1 -1.71 -4.68 -0.55
C ILE A 1 -3.09 -4.98 -1.14
N TYR A 2 -3.32 -4.63 -2.41
CA TYR A 2 -4.67 -4.66 -2.98
C TYR A 2 -5.34 -6.05 -2.97
N GLY A 3 -4.60 -7.12 -3.30
CA GLY A 3 -5.16 -8.49 -3.28
C GLY A 3 -5.72 -8.92 -1.91
N PHE A 4 -4.99 -8.66 -0.82
CA PHE A 4 -5.48 -8.98 0.54
C PHE A 4 -6.68 -8.14 0.93
N LEU A 5 -6.69 -6.86 0.55
CA LEU A 5 -7.87 -6.02 0.76
C LEU A 5 -9.09 -6.55 0.01
N LEU A 6 -8.93 -6.97 -1.25
CA LEU A 6 -10.02 -7.60 -2.00
C LEU A 6 -10.49 -8.88 -1.32
N SER A 7 -9.58 -9.72 -0.84
CA SER A 7 -9.95 -10.91 -0.06
C SER A 7 -10.78 -10.53 1.17
N TYR A 8 -10.36 -9.53 1.95
CA TYR A 8 -11.14 -9.01 3.08
C TYR A 8 -12.56 -8.60 2.66
N ILE A 9 -12.70 -7.84 1.58
CA ILE A 9 -14.01 -7.37 1.10
C ILE A 9 -14.95 -8.53 0.78
N TYR A 10 -14.44 -9.64 0.25
CA TYR A 10 -15.25 -10.80 -0.12
C TYR A 10 -15.45 -11.83 0.99
N THR A 11 -14.52 -11.94 1.95
CA THR A 11 -14.57 -12.98 2.99
C THR A 11 -14.92 -12.45 4.39
N GLY A 12 -14.73 -11.16 4.64
CA GLY A 12 -14.82 -10.56 5.97
C GLY A 12 -13.68 -10.96 6.91
N ASP A 13 -12.61 -11.60 6.42
CA ASP A 13 -11.50 -12.04 7.25
C ASP A 13 -10.61 -10.85 7.66
N GLU A 14 -10.80 -10.37 8.89
CA GLU A 14 -10.07 -9.25 9.49
C GLU A 14 -8.54 -9.42 9.48
N THR A 15 -8.03 -10.65 9.38
CA THR A 15 -6.58 -10.85 9.24
C THR A 15 -6.04 -10.31 7.92
N MET A 16 -6.86 -10.28 6.87
CA MET A 16 -6.50 -9.82 5.54
C MET A 16 -6.40 -8.29 5.46
N ILE A 17 -7.32 -7.55 6.09
CA ILE A 17 -7.22 -6.08 6.15
C ILE A 17 -6.02 -5.65 7.01
N ALA A 18 -5.79 -6.33 8.14
CA ALA A 18 -4.61 -6.08 8.96
C ALA A 18 -3.31 -6.34 8.18
N LEU A 19 -3.26 -7.42 7.39
CA LEU A 19 -2.11 -7.73 6.55
C LEU A 19 -1.94 -6.72 5.41
N SER A 20 -3.03 -6.32 4.76
CA SER A 20 -3.01 -5.28 3.72
C SER A 20 -2.40 -3.98 4.25
N LYS A 21 -2.83 -3.54 5.44
CA LYS A 21 -2.31 -2.37 6.14
C LYS A 21 -0.82 -2.48 6.45
N ARG A 22 -0.36 -3.62 6.99
CA ARG A 22 1.07 -3.86 7.26
C ARG A 22 1.91 -3.77 5.99
N LEU A 23 1.43 -4.33 4.88
CA LEU A 23 2.13 -4.28 3.59
C LEU A 23 2.11 -2.88 2.98
N ALA A 24 1.02 -2.12 3.16
CA ALA A 24 0.94 -0.72 2.74
C ALA A 24 2.03 0.11 3.44
N ASN A 25 2.14 0.00 4.76
CA ASN A 25 3.18 0.68 5.53
C ASN A 25 4.59 0.24 5.12
N TYR A 26 4.79 -1.06 4.84
CA TYR A 26 6.08 -1.57 4.36
C TYR A 26 6.50 -0.97 3.01
N PHE A 27 5.55 -0.86 2.08
CA PHE A 27 5.75 -0.30 0.75
C PHE A 27 6.04 1.20 0.81
N LEU A 28 5.21 1.97 1.53
CA LEU A 28 5.36 3.42 1.67
C LEU A 28 6.70 3.82 2.33
N ASN A 29 7.18 3.03 3.31
CA ASN A 29 8.47 3.28 3.96
C ASN A 29 9.69 3.06 3.03
N ARG A 30 9.48 2.52 1.82
CA ARG A 30 10.53 2.21 0.83
C ARG A 30 10.27 2.91 -0.50
N LEU A 31 9.50 3.98 -0.49
CA LEU A 31 9.37 4.83 -1.66
C LEU A 31 10.51 5.86 -1.69
N PRO A 32 11.08 6.13 -2.88
CA PRO A 32 11.93 7.30 -3.11
C PRO A 32 11.11 8.61 -3.03
N GLU A 33 11.79 9.75 -3.13
CA GLU A 33 11.16 11.08 -3.08
C GLU A 33 10.11 11.34 -4.19
N ASP A 34 10.21 10.66 -5.34
CA ASP A 34 9.25 10.77 -6.45
C ASP A 34 8.01 9.87 -6.28
N TYR A 35 7.92 9.13 -5.17
CA TYR A 35 6.84 8.20 -4.83
C TYR A 35 6.63 7.03 -5.82
N VAL A 36 7.53 6.82 -6.79
CA VAL A 36 7.47 5.68 -7.71
C VAL A 36 8.46 4.62 -7.28
N CYS A 37 7.98 3.45 -6.86
CA CYS A 37 8.86 2.37 -6.42
C CYS A 37 9.83 1.93 -7.54
N HIS A 38 11.00 1.46 -7.13
CA HIS A 38 11.84 0.65 -7.99
C HIS A 38 11.20 -0.72 -8.25
N TRP A 39 11.67 -1.44 -9.27
CA TRP A 39 11.21 -2.80 -9.55
C TRP A 39 11.46 -3.78 -8.39
N ASP A 40 12.40 -3.46 -7.49
CA ASP A 40 12.57 -4.10 -6.18
C ASP A 40 12.71 -3.04 -5.08
N LEU A 41 11.93 -3.17 -4.01
CA LEU A 41 11.92 -2.25 -2.86
C LEU A 41 13.23 -2.26 -2.06
N ALA A 42 14.11 -3.24 -2.24
CA ALA A 42 15.44 -3.25 -1.63
C ALA A 42 16.42 -2.28 -2.30
N LEU A 43 16.10 -1.76 -3.50
CA LEU A 43 16.97 -0.91 -4.30
C LEU A 43 16.77 0.59 -4.04
N VAL A 44 16.09 0.95 -2.97
CA VAL A 44 15.91 2.36 -2.56
C VAL A 44 17.27 3.02 -2.33
N GLY A 45 17.45 4.20 -2.91
CA GLY A 45 18.71 4.96 -2.86
C GLY A 45 19.70 4.60 -3.99
N THR A 46 19.28 3.79 -4.96
CA THR A 46 20.04 3.49 -6.17
C THR A 46 19.45 4.18 -7.41
N ASP A 47 20.12 4.06 -8.55
CA ASP A 47 19.66 4.49 -9.88
C ASP A 47 18.85 3.40 -10.61
N ALA A 48 18.41 2.36 -9.90
CA ALA A 48 17.67 1.25 -10.50
C ALA A 48 16.39 1.71 -11.20
N LEU A 49 15.95 0.92 -12.18
CA LEU A 49 14.71 1.19 -12.92
C LEU A 49 13.47 1.24 -12.01
N ARG A 50 12.52 2.06 -12.42
CA ARG A 50 11.21 2.22 -11.76
C ARG A 50 10.23 1.14 -12.20
N ASP A 51 9.25 0.87 -11.35
CA ASP A 51 8.05 0.11 -11.69
C ASP A 51 6.79 0.93 -11.35
N SER A 52 6.34 1.70 -12.33
CA SER A 52 5.12 2.51 -12.21
C SER A 52 3.85 1.66 -12.11
N SER A 53 3.87 0.42 -12.58
CA SER A 53 2.70 -0.47 -12.51
C SER A 53 2.44 -0.91 -11.06
N SER A 54 3.49 -1.26 -10.31
CA SER A 54 3.39 -1.57 -8.88
C SER A 54 2.92 -0.37 -8.07
N ALA A 55 3.42 0.84 -8.37
CA ALA A 55 2.95 2.06 -7.73
C ALA A 55 1.45 2.31 -7.99
N ALA A 56 1.00 2.16 -9.24
CA ALA A 56 -0.42 2.32 -9.59
C ALA A 56 -1.33 1.30 -8.87
N ILE A 57 -0.91 0.03 -8.80
CA ILE A 57 -1.65 -1.01 -8.06
C ILE A 57 -1.69 -0.70 -6.57
N ALA A 58 -0.58 -0.21 -5.99
CA ALA A 58 -0.51 0.17 -4.58
C ALA A 58 -1.47 1.31 -4.27
N VAL A 59 -1.51 2.37 -5.09
CA VAL A 59 -2.43 3.51 -4.92
C VAL A 59 -3.89 3.06 -4.94
N CYS A 60 -4.29 2.22 -5.90
CA CYS A 60 -5.65 1.65 -5.91
C CYS A 60 -5.96 0.88 -4.62
N GLY A 61 -4.98 0.11 -4.12
CA GLY A 61 -5.11 -0.60 -2.85
C GLY A 61 -5.22 0.33 -1.63
N LEU A 62 -4.47 1.43 -1.60
CA LEU A 62 -4.51 2.41 -0.50
C LEU A 62 -5.85 3.15 -0.46
N LEU A 63 -6.31 3.66 -1.61
CA LEU A 63 -7.58 4.36 -1.72
C LEU A 63 -8.77 3.49 -1.33
N GLU A 64 -8.74 2.21 -1.70
CA GLU A 64 -9.76 1.27 -1.26
C GLU A 64 -9.60 0.94 0.23
N LEU A 65 -8.38 0.77 0.75
CA LEU A 65 -8.12 0.42 2.16
C LEU A 65 -8.70 1.48 3.10
N VAL A 66 -8.55 2.76 2.78
CA VAL A 66 -9.05 3.88 3.61
C VAL A 66 -10.56 3.86 3.80
N LYS A 67 -11.32 3.28 2.86
CA LYS A 67 -12.79 3.14 2.96
C LYS A 67 -13.21 2.10 3.98
N HIS A 68 -12.36 1.09 4.22
CA HIS A 68 -12.64 -0.03 5.12
C HIS A 68 -11.96 0.13 6.49
N LEU A 69 -11.04 1.08 6.64
CA LEU A 69 -10.44 1.40 7.95
C LEU A 69 -11.37 2.26 8.82
N PRO A 70 -11.35 2.08 10.16
CA PRO A 70 -12.06 2.96 11.09
C PRO A 70 -11.66 4.41 10.91
N VAL A 71 -12.60 5.35 11.02
CA VAL A 71 -12.32 6.79 10.85
C VAL A 71 -11.21 7.29 11.79
N THR A 72 -11.08 6.67 12.97
CA THR A 72 -10.05 6.95 13.98
C THR A 72 -8.70 6.28 13.72
N ASP A 73 -8.55 5.55 12.62
CA ASP A 73 -7.29 4.87 12.31
C ASP A 73 -6.21 5.90 11.96
N PRO A 74 -5.05 5.88 12.66
CA PRO A 74 -4.03 6.92 12.53
C PRO A 74 -3.34 6.94 11.17
N ASP A 75 -3.40 5.84 10.39
CA ASP A 75 -2.76 5.77 9.07
C ASP A 75 -3.68 6.27 7.95
N ARG A 76 -4.95 6.63 8.22
CA ARG A 76 -5.90 7.04 7.16
C ARG A 76 -5.48 8.30 6.41
N GLU A 77 -5.04 9.34 7.12
CA GLU A 77 -4.57 10.58 6.48
C GLU A 77 -3.34 10.29 5.62
N ARG A 78 -2.38 9.53 6.15
CA ARG A 78 -1.17 9.12 5.44
C ARG A 78 -1.44 8.34 4.16
N TYR A 79 -2.52 7.58 4.08
CA TYR A 79 -2.90 6.83 2.87
C TYR A 79 -3.64 7.66 1.82
N LEU A 80 -4.02 8.90 2.16
CA LEU A 80 -4.69 9.84 1.26
C LEU A 80 -3.76 10.92 0.70
N GLU A 81 -2.60 11.14 1.34
CA GLU A 81 -1.49 11.98 0.83
C GLU A 81 -0.76 11.33 -0.34
#